data_AF-A0A3B9R142-F1
#
_entry.id   AF-A0A3B9R142-F1
#
_cell.length_a   1.000
_cell.length_b   1.000
_cell.length_c   1.000
_cell.angle_alpha   90.00
_cell.angle_beta   90.00
_cell.angle_gamma   90.00
#
_symmetry.space_group_name_H-M   'P 1'
#
loop_
_entity.id
_entity.type
_entity.pdbx_description
1 polymer ?
#
loop_
_entity_poly.entity_id
_entity_poly.type
_entity_poly.pdbx_seq_one_letter_code
_entity_poly.pdbx_strand_id
1 'polypeptide(L)'
;MQHPLRIGTRGWRHEAWQGTFYDADLPQEWQLSWYANHLRSVWVPADRLHAISLDEIAVWIEDTDPDFRFIVEIEGASVYPGTDAGQLSKVQAVAQAFGDQLDAFVVEVKADSIAEKGFLEQIRSEISGVPVCLKGCPAEVLPAGFGGCFDSCEDVASADSPYTIV
;
A
#
# COMPACT_ATOMS: atom_id res chain seq x y z
N MET A 1 8.08 24.19 1.98
CA MET A 1 7.62 23.14 1.05
C MET A 1 6.26 22.67 1.55
N GLN A 2 5.21 22.73 0.72
CA GLN A 2 3.92 22.12 1.07
C GLN A 2 4.01 20.65 0.65
N HIS A 3 3.75 19.73 1.57
CA HIS A 3 3.67 18.30 1.25
C HIS A 3 2.18 17.97 1.09
N PRO A 4 1.73 17.51 -0.09
CA PRO A 4 0.32 17.22 -0.29
C PRO A 4 -0.10 16.06 0.61
N LEU A 5 -1.09 16.28 1.47
CA LEU A 5 -1.72 15.21 2.23
C LEU A 5 -2.73 14.50 1.33
N ARG A 6 -2.47 13.23 1.01
CA ARG A 6 -3.39 12.37 0.26
C ARG A 6 -4.17 11.50 1.21
N ILE A 7 -5.49 11.45 1.02
CA ILE A 7 -6.41 10.66 1.83
C ILE A 7 -7.00 9.56 0.94
N GLY A 8 -7.06 8.35 1.50
CA GLY A 8 -7.53 7.15 0.86
C GLY A 8 -7.88 6.06 1.87
N THR A 9 -8.30 4.91 1.38
CA THR A 9 -8.69 3.75 2.19
C THR A 9 -7.85 2.52 1.86
N ARG A 10 -7.90 1.51 2.73
CA ARG A 10 -7.39 0.17 2.46
C ARG A 10 -8.39 -0.60 1.61
N GLY A 11 -8.10 -0.71 0.32
CA GLY A 11 -9.02 -1.23 -0.70
C GLY A 11 -10.21 -0.31 -0.95
N TRP A 12 -10.90 -0.55 -2.07
CA TRP A 12 -12.08 0.22 -2.48
C TRP A 12 -13.33 -0.65 -2.65
N ARG A 13 -13.19 -1.98 -2.74
CA ARG A 13 -14.33 -2.88 -2.97
C ARG A 13 -14.83 -3.45 -1.64
N HIS A 14 -15.64 -2.65 -0.93
CA HIS A 14 -16.30 -3.06 0.31
C HIS A 14 -17.79 -3.23 0.05
N GLU A 15 -18.37 -4.40 0.36
CA GLU A 15 -19.80 -4.66 0.08
C GLU A 15 -20.73 -3.67 0.80
N ALA A 16 -20.37 -3.26 2.02
CA ALA A 16 -21.13 -2.29 2.81
C ALA A 16 -21.19 -0.88 2.16
N TRP A 17 -20.34 -0.60 1.19
CA TRP A 17 -20.32 0.68 0.47
C TRP A 17 -21.37 0.74 -0.65
N GLN A 18 -21.89 -0.39 -1.10
CA GLN A 18 -22.93 -0.42 -2.13
C GLN A 18 -24.24 0.17 -1.58
N GLY A 19 -24.76 1.20 -2.24
CA GLY A 19 -25.95 1.94 -1.82
C GLY A 19 -25.72 2.95 -0.68
N THR A 20 -24.48 3.12 -0.22
CA THR A 20 -24.12 4.13 0.80
C THR A 20 -23.07 5.12 0.28
N PHE A 21 -21.98 4.61 -0.28
CA PHE A 21 -20.92 5.39 -0.92
C PHE A 21 -20.89 5.21 -2.44
N TYR A 22 -21.18 3.99 -2.91
CA TYR A 22 -21.47 3.70 -4.31
C TYR A 22 -22.98 3.75 -4.55
N ASP A 23 -23.39 4.13 -5.75
CA ASP A 23 -24.78 3.96 -6.16
C ASP A 23 -25.18 2.49 -6.08
N ALA A 24 -26.43 2.20 -5.71
CA ALA A 24 -26.89 0.85 -5.42
C ALA A 24 -26.77 -0.10 -6.62
N ASP A 25 -26.84 0.44 -7.83
CA ASP A 25 -26.74 -0.24 -9.11
C ASP A 25 -25.37 -0.09 -9.79
N LEU A 26 -24.39 0.55 -9.15
CA LEU A 26 -23.05 0.72 -9.73
C LEU A 26 -22.36 -0.64 -9.91
N PRO A 27 -21.97 -1.01 -11.15
CA PRO A 27 -21.21 -2.23 -11.41
C PRO A 27 -19.86 -2.22 -10.71
N GLN A 28 -19.39 -3.39 -10.27
CA GLN A 28 -18.13 -3.54 -9.55
C GLN A 28 -16.91 -3.05 -10.34
N GLU A 29 -16.92 -3.22 -11.66
CA GLU A 29 -15.86 -2.76 -12.57
C GLU A 29 -15.71 -1.24 -12.55
N TRP A 30 -16.78 -0.47 -12.36
CA TRP A 30 -16.73 0.99 -12.32
C TRP A 30 -16.44 1.57 -10.92
N GLN A 31 -16.37 0.72 -9.89
CA GLN A 31 -16.14 1.18 -8.52
C GLN A 31 -14.80 1.89 -8.35
N LEU A 32 -13.75 1.46 -9.06
CA LEU A 32 -12.43 2.13 -8.96
C LEU A 32 -12.50 3.53 -9.56
N SER A 33 -13.06 3.67 -10.77
CA SER A 33 -13.23 4.97 -11.42
C SER A 33 -14.10 5.90 -10.56
N TRP A 34 -15.19 5.41 -9.97
CA TRP A 34 -16.00 6.18 -9.03
C TRP A 34 -15.19 6.61 -7.81
N TYR A 35 -14.47 5.67 -7.18
CA TYR A 35 -13.64 5.93 -6.02
C TYR A 35 -12.57 7.00 -6.29
N ALA A 36 -11.87 6.91 -7.42
CA ALA A 36 -10.79 7.83 -7.81
C ALA A 36 -11.27 9.26 -8.10
N ASN A 37 -12.55 9.44 -8.41
CA ASN A 37 -13.16 10.77 -8.50
C ASN A 37 -13.37 11.42 -7.12
N HIS A 38 -13.50 10.63 -6.04
CA HIS A 38 -13.81 11.11 -4.70
C HIS A 38 -12.59 11.17 -3.77
N LEU A 39 -11.65 10.23 -3.91
CA LEU A 39 -10.44 10.12 -3.10
C LEU A 39 -9.20 10.11 -4.00
N ARG A 40 -8.03 10.41 -3.44
CA ARG A 40 -6.79 10.64 -4.21
C ARG A 40 -5.77 9.52 -4.09
N SER A 41 -5.97 8.60 -3.17
CA SER A 41 -5.11 7.44 -3.04
C SER A 41 -5.88 6.21 -2.61
N VAL A 42 -5.28 5.05 -2.81
CA VAL A 42 -5.76 3.78 -2.26
C VAL A 42 -4.60 2.91 -1.85
N TRP A 43 -4.76 2.23 -0.71
CA TRP A 43 -3.86 1.16 -0.29
C TRP A 43 -4.40 -0.16 -0.83
N VAL A 44 -3.69 -0.78 -1.78
CA VAL A 44 -3.96 -2.12 -2.30
C VAL A 44 -3.38 -3.17 -1.33
N PRO A 45 -4.21 -4.00 -0.68
CA PRO A 45 -3.71 -5.01 0.25
C PRO A 45 -3.05 -6.19 -0.48
N ALA A 46 -2.13 -6.87 0.20
CA ALA A 46 -1.29 -7.92 -0.42
C ALA A 46 -2.10 -9.11 -0.98
N ASP A 47 -3.19 -9.50 -0.33
CA ASP A 47 -4.09 -10.58 -0.77
C ASP A 47 -4.71 -10.27 -2.14
N ARG A 48 -5.13 -9.00 -2.34
CA ARG A 48 -5.63 -8.54 -3.63
C ARG A 48 -4.52 -8.52 -4.66
N LEU A 49 -3.34 -8.01 -4.32
CA LEU A 49 -2.22 -7.98 -5.26
C LEU A 49 -1.81 -9.39 -5.71
N HIS A 50 -1.93 -10.39 -4.84
CA HIS A 50 -1.63 -11.77 -5.19
C HIS A 50 -2.63 -12.34 -6.22
N ALA A 51 -3.89 -11.93 -6.14
CA ALA A 51 -4.98 -12.47 -6.94
C ALA A 51 -5.13 -11.85 -8.34
N ILE A 52 -4.45 -10.73 -8.62
CA ILE A 52 -4.59 -9.99 -9.87
C ILE A 52 -3.43 -10.23 -10.84
N SER A 53 -3.71 -10.01 -12.11
CA SER A 53 -2.73 -9.99 -13.21
C SER A 53 -2.14 -8.58 -13.43
N LEU A 54 -1.03 -8.51 -14.18
CA LEU A 54 -0.46 -7.21 -14.61
C LEU A 54 -1.40 -6.47 -15.57
N ASP A 55 -2.18 -7.20 -16.38
CA ASP A 55 -3.18 -6.60 -17.28
C ASP A 55 -4.30 -5.92 -16.48
N GLU A 56 -4.72 -6.50 -15.35
CA GLU A 56 -5.68 -5.85 -14.45
C GLU A 56 -5.12 -4.59 -13.80
N ILE A 57 -3.82 -4.55 -13.48
CA ILE A 57 -3.16 -3.33 -13.00
C ILE A 57 -3.19 -2.26 -14.10
N ALA A 58 -2.92 -2.63 -15.35
CA ALA A 58 -3.00 -1.69 -16.48
C ALA A 58 -4.41 -1.10 -16.62
N VAL A 59 -5.46 -1.91 -16.46
CA VAL A 59 -6.85 -1.43 -16.42
C VAL A 59 -7.06 -0.44 -15.27
N TRP A 60 -6.52 -0.69 -14.08
CA TRP A 60 -6.63 0.25 -12.95
C TRP A 60 -5.96 1.60 -13.23
N ILE A 61 -4.82 1.57 -13.91
CA ILE A 61 -4.10 2.77 -14.34
C ILE A 61 -4.94 3.54 -15.35
N GLU A 62 -5.56 2.87 -16.32
CA GLU A 62 -6.46 3.49 -17.31
C GLU A 62 -7.75 4.05 -16.68
N ASP A 63 -8.28 3.38 -15.66
CA ASP A 63 -9.52 3.77 -14.97
C ASP A 63 -9.33 4.94 -13.98
N THR A 64 -8.11 5.38 -13.74
CA THR A 64 -7.78 6.44 -12.78
C THR A 64 -7.06 7.62 -13.44
N ASP A 65 -7.24 8.81 -12.86
CA ASP A 65 -6.54 10.01 -13.32
C ASP A 65 -5.02 9.92 -13.01
N PRO A 66 -4.13 10.51 -13.85
CA PRO A 66 -2.68 10.48 -13.64
C PRO A 66 -2.17 11.00 -12.30
N ASP A 67 -2.94 11.81 -11.55
CA ASP A 67 -2.58 12.28 -10.21
C ASP A 67 -3.06 11.35 -9.08
N PHE A 68 -3.85 10.32 -9.40
CA PHE A 68 -4.25 9.29 -8.46
C PHE A 68 -3.07 8.40 -8.08
N ARG A 69 -3.00 7.98 -6.81
CA ARG A 69 -1.84 7.26 -6.27
C ARG A 69 -2.20 5.94 -5.62
N PHE A 70 -1.44 4.91 -5.96
CA PHE A 70 -1.52 3.60 -5.35
C PHE A 70 -0.39 3.44 -4.32
N ILE A 71 -0.77 2.93 -3.15
CA ILE A 71 0.15 2.38 -2.16
C ILE A 71 -0.07 0.87 -2.20
N VAL A 72 0.98 0.08 -2.42
CA VAL A 72 0.84 -1.35 -2.67
C VAL A 72 1.51 -2.12 -1.56
N GLU A 73 0.75 -2.98 -0.89
CA GLU A 73 1.32 -3.90 0.09
C GLU A 73 1.77 -5.19 -0.57
N ILE A 74 2.96 -5.63 -0.20
CA ILE A 74 3.54 -6.90 -0.63
C ILE A 74 3.70 -7.81 0.58
N GLU A 75 3.68 -9.13 0.33
CA GLU A 75 3.86 -10.11 1.40
C GLU A 75 5.20 -9.87 2.14
N GLY A 76 5.11 -9.91 3.48
CA GLY A 76 6.25 -9.69 4.35
C GLY A 76 7.29 -10.81 4.27
N ALA A 77 8.52 -10.48 4.65
CA ALA A 77 9.65 -11.41 4.69
C ALA A 77 9.42 -12.65 5.59
N SER A 78 8.47 -12.60 6.52
CA SER A 78 8.13 -13.76 7.36
C SER A 78 7.43 -14.91 6.63
N VAL A 79 6.89 -14.68 5.42
CA VAL A 79 6.27 -15.72 4.59
C VAL A 79 7.34 -16.59 3.89
N TYR A 80 8.55 -16.07 3.69
CA TYR A 80 9.64 -16.79 3.01
C TYR A 80 10.98 -16.59 3.74
N PRO A 81 11.57 -17.63 4.36
CA PRO A 81 12.81 -17.53 5.15
C PRO A 81 14.08 -17.21 4.33
N GLY A 82 13.94 -16.71 3.09
CA GLY A 82 15.02 -16.27 2.21
C GLY A 82 14.46 -15.55 0.98
N THR A 83 15.29 -14.72 0.36
CA THR A 83 14.92 -13.95 -0.83
C THR A 83 14.78 -14.87 -2.04
N ASP A 84 13.55 -15.11 -2.50
CA ASP A 84 13.27 -15.78 -3.77
C ASP A 84 13.43 -14.78 -4.94
N ALA A 85 14.31 -15.09 -5.89
CA ALA A 85 14.51 -14.28 -7.10
C ALA A 85 13.22 -14.12 -7.91
N GLY A 86 12.31 -15.10 -7.85
CA GLY A 86 10.98 -15.01 -8.46
C GLY A 86 10.12 -13.90 -7.85
N GLN A 87 10.19 -13.73 -6.52
CA GLN A 87 9.44 -12.70 -5.81
C GLN A 87 9.93 -11.30 -6.17
N LEU A 88 11.25 -11.07 -6.18
CA LEU A 88 11.81 -9.77 -6.58
C LEU A 88 11.41 -9.39 -8.01
N SER A 89 11.45 -10.36 -8.93
CA SER A 89 11.00 -10.17 -10.31
C SER A 89 9.52 -9.80 -10.37
N LYS A 90 8.68 -10.42 -9.53
CA LYS A 90 7.24 -10.08 -9.43
C LYS A 90 7.05 -8.66 -8.88
N VAL A 91 7.76 -8.28 -7.83
CA VAL A 91 7.64 -6.93 -7.26
C VAL A 91 8.13 -5.87 -8.25
N GLN A 92 9.20 -6.14 -9.00
CA GLN A 92 9.67 -5.25 -10.07
C GLN A 92 8.62 -5.12 -11.19
N ALA A 93 7.99 -6.22 -11.61
CA ALA A 93 6.94 -6.19 -12.62
C ALA A 93 5.71 -5.40 -12.13
N VAL A 94 5.33 -5.55 -10.87
CA VAL A 94 4.27 -4.74 -10.24
C VAL A 94 4.66 -3.26 -10.21
N ALA A 95 5.88 -2.93 -9.82
CA ALA A 95 6.36 -1.55 -9.81
C ALA A 95 6.30 -0.92 -11.21
N GLN A 96 6.71 -1.66 -12.24
CA GLN A 96 6.64 -1.23 -13.63
C GLN A 96 5.20 -1.06 -14.11
N ALA A 97 4.29 -1.96 -13.73
CA ALA A 97 2.89 -1.90 -14.14
C ALA A 97 2.16 -0.69 -13.56
N PHE A 98 2.43 -0.32 -12.30
CA PHE A 98 1.86 0.89 -11.70
C PHE A 98 2.54 2.19 -12.15
N GLY A 99 3.81 2.13 -12.56
CA GLY A 99 4.57 3.27 -13.07
C GLY A 99 4.55 4.48 -12.14
N ASP A 100 4.27 5.66 -12.70
CA ASP A 100 4.29 6.95 -11.98
C ASP A 100 3.15 7.11 -10.96
N GLN A 101 2.13 6.24 -11.02
CA GLN A 101 1.03 6.24 -10.05
C GLN A 101 1.34 5.41 -8.80
N LEU A 102 2.48 4.71 -8.74
CA LEU A 102 2.96 4.06 -7.53
C LEU A 102 3.66 5.05 -6.60
N ASP A 103 3.08 5.31 -5.43
CA ASP A 103 3.65 6.25 -4.45
C ASP A 103 4.56 5.53 -3.44
N ALA A 104 4.23 4.28 -3.06
CA ALA A 104 5.01 3.49 -2.11
C ALA A 104 4.67 1.99 -2.14
N PHE A 105 5.63 1.17 -1.73
CA PHE A 105 5.39 -0.19 -1.26
C PHE A 105 5.23 -0.23 0.25
N VAL A 106 4.38 -1.12 0.75
CA VAL A 106 4.24 -1.44 2.18
C VAL A 106 4.66 -2.88 2.41
N VAL A 107 5.50 -3.09 3.42
CA VAL A 107 5.98 -4.41 3.84
C VAL A 107 5.66 -4.59 5.31
N GLU A 108 4.90 -5.64 5.64
CA GLU A 108 4.72 -6.05 7.03
C GLU A 108 6.00 -6.71 7.53
N VAL A 109 6.50 -6.22 8.67
CA VAL A 109 7.71 -6.71 9.32
C VAL A 109 7.39 -7.13 10.75
N LYS A 110 8.07 -8.17 11.23
CA LYS A 110 8.00 -8.54 12.64
C LYS A 110 9.23 -7.96 13.33
N ALA A 111 9.01 -7.15 14.36
CA ALA A 111 10.08 -6.57 15.15
C ALA A 111 11.15 -7.64 15.51
N ASP A 112 12.43 -7.29 15.32
CA ASP A 112 13.63 -8.06 15.66
C ASP A 112 14.15 -9.16 14.70
N SER A 113 13.61 -9.33 13.49
CA SER A 113 14.12 -10.37 12.58
C SER A 113 15.31 -9.90 11.71
N ILE A 114 16.50 -10.43 11.98
CA ILE A 114 17.72 -10.23 11.16
C ILE A 114 17.50 -10.69 9.70
N ALA A 115 16.66 -11.70 9.47
CA ALA A 115 16.33 -12.20 8.14
C ALA A 115 15.63 -11.16 7.27
N GLU A 116 14.89 -10.24 7.88
CA GLU A 116 14.15 -9.20 7.16
C GLU A 116 15.09 -8.10 6.65
N LYS A 117 16.24 -7.86 7.30
CA LYS A 117 17.21 -6.83 6.85
C LYS A 117 17.76 -7.11 5.45
N GLY A 118 18.17 -8.34 5.16
CA GLY A 118 18.71 -8.70 3.84
C GLY A 118 17.66 -8.58 2.73
N PHE A 119 16.43 -9.00 3.01
CA PHE A 119 15.30 -8.85 2.09
C PHE A 119 14.96 -7.38 1.83
N LEU A 120 14.88 -6.56 2.88
CA LEU A 120 14.57 -5.14 2.79
C LEU A 120 15.64 -4.38 1.98
N GLU A 121 16.92 -4.63 2.22
CA GLU A 121 18.02 -4.04 1.45
C GLU A 121 17.94 -4.41 -0.03
N GLN A 122 17.59 -5.67 -0.33
CA GLN A 122 17.49 -6.14 -1.70
C GLN A 122 16.28 -5.54 -2.43
N ILE A 123 15.10 -5.49 -1.81
CA ILE A 123 13.92 -4.80 -2.34
C ILE A 123 14.23 -3.35 -2.66
N ARG A 124 14.88 -2.64 -1.73
CA ARG A 124 15.25 -1.24 -1.92
C ARG A 124 16.23 -1.05 -3.08
N SER A 125 17.16 -2.01 -3.27
CA SER A 125 18.10 -1.99 -4.39
C SER A 125 17.40 -2.23 -5.74
N GLU A 126 16.48 -3.19 -5.81
CA GLU A 126 15.81 -3.60 -7.06
C GLU A 126 14.75 -2.59 -7.52
N ILE A 127 14.03 -1.97 -6.59
CA ILE A 127 12.92 -1.04 -6.87
C ILE A 127 13.38 0.42 -6.67
N SER A 128 14.61 0.69 -7.07
CA SER A 128 15.26 1.99 -6.85
C SER A 128 14.35 3.15 -7.30
N GLY A 129 14.00 4.03 -6.36
CA GLY A 129 13.18 5.22 -6.61
C GLY A 129 11.77 5.18 -6.02
N VAL A 130 11.25 4.01 -5.65
CA VAL A 130 9.94 3.89 -4.96
C VAL A 130 10.17 3.77 -3.45
N PRO A 131 9.54 4.64 -2.63
CA PRO A 131 9.57 4.50 -1.18
C PRO A 131 9.06 3.13 -0.70
N VAL A 132 9.75 2.56 0.30
CA VAL A 132 9.31 1.33 0.98
C VAL A 132 9.01 1.67 2.43
N CYS A 133 7.76 1.46 2.83
CA CYS A 133 7.27 1.70 4.17
C CYS A 133 7.12 0.39 4.95
N LEU A 134 7.57 0.38 6.20
CA LEU A 134 7.51 -0.80 7.07
C LEU A 134 6.31 -0.67 8.01
N LYS A 135 5.41 -1.66 7.97
CA LYS A 135 4.29 -1.80 8.89
C LYS A 135 4.69 -2.71 10.05
N GLY A 136 4.42 -2.29 11.29
CA GLY A 136 4.81 -3.01 12.51
C GLY A 136 6.24 -2.70 12.99
N CYS A 137 6.88 -1.68 12.42
CA CYS A 137 8.21 -1.21 12.83
C CYS A 137 8.10 0.17 13.50
N PRO A 138 8.40 0.28 14.81
CA PRO A 138 8.34 1.57 15.50
C PRO A 138 9.28 2.61 14.88
N ALA A 139 8.85 3.88 14.88
CA ALA A 139 9.57 4.97 14.24
C ALA A 139 11.01 5.14 14.74
N GLU A 140 11.27 4.82 16.02
CA GLU A 140 12.57 4.95 16.67
C GLU A 140 13.60 3.92 16.19
N VAL A 141 13.13 2.80 15.63
CA VAL A 141 13.98 1.68 15.18
C VAL A 141 13.96 1.49 13.67
N LEU A 142 13.34 2.42 12.92
CA LEU A 142 13.28 2.37 11.46
C LEU A 142 14.70 2.37 10.85
N PRO A 143 15.03 1.38 10.00
CA PRO A 143 16.30 1.35 9.29
C PRO A 143 16.41 2.52 8.30
N ALA A 144 17.65 2.99 8.08
CA ALA A 144 17.91 4.13 7.21
C ALA A 144 17.44 3.87 5.77
N GLY A 145 16.63 4.79 5.23
CA GLY A 145 16.10 4.73 3.87
C GLY A 145 14.77 3.99 3.73
N PHE A 146 14.10 3.67 4.84
CA PHE A 146 12.73 3.17 4.89
C PHE A 146 11.80 4.21 5.52
N GLY A 147 10.54 4.19 5.09
CA GLY A 147 9.46 4.93 5.75
C GLY A 147 8.80 4.09 6.83
N GLY A 148 8.14 4.75 7.79
CA GLY A 148 7.23 4.09 8.73
C GLY A 148 5.80 4.12 8.22
N CYS A 149 5.09 3.00 8.32
CA CYS A 149 3.63 2.99 8.25
C CYS A 149 3.08 3.17 9.66
N PHE A 150 2.35 4.25 9.88
CA PHE A 150 1.65 4.47 11.15
C PHE A 150 0.34 3.68 11.17
N ASP A 151 0.17 2.82 12.17
CA ASP A 151 -1.06 2.11 12.49
C ASP A 151 -1.56 2.56 13.87
N SER A 152 -2.70 3.23 13.91
CA SER A 152 -3.26 3.73 15.18
C SER A 152 -3.62 2.62 16.18
N CYS A 153 -3.79 1.37 15.74
CA CYS A 153 -4.04 0.25 16.64
C CYS A 153 -2.77 -0.27 17.32
N GLU A 154 -1.60 -0.07 16.70
CA GLU A 154 -0.31 -0.62 17.15
C GLU A 154 0.63 0.46 17.70
N ASP A 155 0.61 1.66 17.11
CA ASP A 155 1.60 2.73 17.37
C ASP A 155 1.17 3.75 18.43
N VAL A 156 -0.11 3.77 18.84
CA VAL A 156 -0.59 4.63 19.93
C VAL A 156 -1.65 3.91 20.76
N ALA A 157 -1.37 3.69 22.05
CA ALA A 157 -2.44 3.67 23.04
C ALA A 157 -3.01 5.09 23.09
N SER A 158 -4.15 5.35 22.44
CA SER A 158 -4.80 6.66 22.46
C SER A 158 -4.87 7.15 23.90
N ALA A 159 -4.03 8.11 24.27
CA ALA A 159 -4.17 8.78 25.55
C ALA A 159 -5.42 9.65 25.44
N ASP A 160 -6.33 9.54 26.42
CA ASP A 160 -7.54 10.35 26.48
C ASP A 160 -7.18 11.85 26.32
N SER A 161 -7.53 12.41 25.17
CA SER A 161 -7.35 13.83 24.87
C SER A 161 -8.68 14.55 25.08
N PRO A 162 -8.70 15.73 25.74
CA PRO A 162 -9.91 16.54 25.87
C PRO A 162 -10.43 17.07 24.53
N TYR A 163 -9.70 16.85 23.43
CA TYR A 163 -10.10 17.19 22.07
C TYR A 163 -10.54 15.98 21.24
N THR A 164 -10.69 14.80 21.86
CA THR A 164 -11.24 13.62 21.17
C THR A 164 -12.71 13.88 20.85
N ILE A 165 -13.03 13.99 19.56
CA ILE A 165 -14.41 14.13 19.09
C ILE A 165 -15.01 12.72 19.08
N VAL A 166 -15.99 12.50 19.95
CA VAL A 166 -16.76 11.25 20.07
C VAL A 166 -17.99 11.29 19.16
#